data_AF-A0A356M3G0-F1
#
_entry.id   AF-A0A356M3G0-F1
#
_cell.length_a   1.000
_cell.length_b   1.000
_cell.length_c   1.000
_cell.angle_alpha   90.00
_cell.angle_beta   90.00
_cell.angle_gamma   90.00
#
_symmetry.space_group_name_H-M   'P 1'
#
loop_
_entity.id
_entity.type
_entity.pdbx_description
1 polymer ?
#
loop_
_entity_poly.entity_id
_entity_poly.type
_entity_poly.pdbx_seq_one_letter_code
_entity_poly.pdbx_strand_id
1 'polypeptide(L)'
;MARSSNIFARVEPEIKEQAEQVLDQLGIPMSNAIGLFLRQVVMQRGIPFEMKLPKSHPLAVSSLSEAQFNAEIEKGLTDLASGKVVKVK
;
A
#
# COMPACT_ATOMS: atom_id res chain seq x y z
N MET A 1 -23.43 29.18 -11.53
CA MET A 1 -22.66 28.36 -12.49
C MET A 1 -21.52 27.70 -11.73
N ALA A 2 -21.38 26.37 -11.77
CA ALA A 2 -20.23 25.71 -11.16
C ALA A 2 -18.97 26.09 -11.96
N ARG A 3 -17.97 26.68 -11.31
CA ARG A 3 -16.69 26.96 -11.96
C ARG A 3 -15.98 25.63 -12.19
N SER A 4 -15.94 25.16 -13.43
CA SER A 4 -15.13 24.01 -13.83
C SER A 4 -13.67 24.46 -13.94
N SER A 5 -12.75 23.64 -13.42
CA SER A 5 -11.30 23.81 -13.58
C SER A 5 -10.74 22.57 -14.25
N ASN A 6 -9.80 22.75 -15.17
CA ASN A 6 -9.15 21.64 -15.88
C ASN A 6 -7.95 21.15 -15.08
N ILE A 7 -7.77 19.83 -15.01
CA ILE A 7 -6.66 19.18 -14.33
C ILE A 7 -5.82 18.45 -15.38
N PHE A 8 -4.52 18.75 -15.42
CA PHE A 8 -3.56 18.08 -16.27
C PHE A 8 -2.52 17.39 -15.39
N ALA A 9 -2.38 16.07 -15.54
CA ALA A 9 -1.39 15.27 -14.83
C ALA A 9 -0.60 14.43 -15.82
N ARG A 10 0.72 14.35 -15.62
CA ARG A 10 1.56 13.40 -16.34
C ARG A 10 1.51 12.07 -15.61
N VAL A 11 1.23 11.01 -16.34
CA VAL A 11 1.16 9.64 -15.83
C VAL A 11 1.87 8.75 -16.84
N GLU A 12 2.53 7.71 -16.35
CA GLU A 12 3.12 6.68 -17.20
C GLU A 12 2.03 5.96 -18.00
N PRO A 13 2.22 5.69 -19.30
CA PRO A 13 1.20 5.08 -20.15
C PRO A 13 0.69 3.73 -19.62
N GLU A 14 1.59 2.90 -19.11
CA GLU A 14 1.26 1.58 -18.56
C GLU A 14 0.35 1.69 -17.33
N ILE A 15 0.66 2.60 -16.41
CA ILE A 15 -0.15 2.86 -15.21
C ILE A 15 -1.52 3.41 -15.58
N LYS A 16 -1.58 4.30 -16.59
CA LYS A 16 -2.85 4.84 -17.08
C LYS A 16 -3.75 3.71 -17.61
N GLU A 17 -3.21 2.83 -18.46
CA GLU A 17 -3.98 1.74 -19.05
C GLU A 17 -4.48 0.75 -17.99
N GLN A 18 -3.63 0.37 -17.03
CA GLN A 18 -4.02 -0.49 -15.92
C GLN A 18 -5.13 0.14 -15.06
N ALA A 19 -5.01 1.42 -14.75
CA ALA A 19 -6.04 2.14 -13.99
C ALA A 19 -7.37 2.20 -14.76
N GLU A 20 -7.32 2.46 -16.06
CA GLU A 20 -8.51 2.52 -16.92
C GLU A 20 -9.23 1.16 -16.96
N GLN A 21 -8.51 0.05 -17.11
CA GLN A 21 -9.09 -1.30 -17.06
C GLN A 21 -9.80 -1.60 -15.73
N VAL A 22 -9.20 -1.23 -14.60
CA VAL A 22 -9.80 -1.44 -13.27
C VAL A 22 -11.04 -0.57 -13.09
N LEU A 23 -10.97 0.69 -13.50
CA LEU A 23 -12.07 1.64 -13.36
C LEU A 23 -13.25 1.30 -14.29
N ASP A 24 -12.99 0.80 -15.49
CA ASP A 24 -14.00 0.33 -16.43
C ASP A 24 -14.76 -0.88 -15.89
N GLN A 25 -14.08 -1.82 -15.21
CA GLN A 25 -14.73 -2.94 -14.53
C GLN A 25 -15.68 -2.46 -13.41
N LEU A 26 -15.36 -1.33 -12.79
CA LEU A 26 -16.21 -0.68 -11.78
C LEU A 26 -17.29 0.21 -12.40
N GLY A 27 -17.30 0.41 -13.72
CA GLY A 27 -18.22 1.30 -14.43
C GLY A 27 -17.97 2.78 -14.15
N ILE A 28 -16.75 3.15 -13.77
CA ILE A 28 -16.38 4.52 -13.38
C ILE A 28 -15.41 5.07 -14.43
N PRO A 29 -15.72 6.17 -15.14
CA PRO A 29 -14.76 6.76 -16.06
C PRO A 29 -13.60 7.44 -15.29
N MET A 30 -12.42 7.47 -15.90
CA MET A 30 -11.19 8.02 -15.29
C MET A 30 -11.36 9.43 -14.71
N SER A 31 -12.06 10.32 -15.41
CA SER A 31 -12.33 11.69 -14.94
C SER A 31 -13.19 11.73 -13.66
N ASN A 32 -14.16 10.83 -13.53
CA ASN A 32 -14.98 10.71 -12.33
C ASN A 32 -14.15 10.17 -11.16
N ALA A 33 -13.25 9.20 -11.40
CA ALA A 33 -12.36 8.67 -10.37
C ALA A 33 -11.46 9.77 -9.77
N ILE A 34 -10.89 10.65 -10.61
CA ILE A 34 -10.11 11.82 -10.15
C ILE A 34 -11.00 12.75 -9.30
N GLY A 35 -12.24 13.00 -9.73
CA GLY A 35 -13.20 13.79 -8.96
C GLY A 35 -13.54 13.18 -7.59
N LEU A 36 -13.70 11.86 -7.52
CA LEU A 36 -13.92 11.14 -6.26
C LEU A 36 -12.71 11.25 -5.33
N PHE A 37 -11.50 11.07 -5.86
CA PHE A 37 -10.27 11.23 -5.10
C PHE A 37 -10.18 12.63 -4.46
N LEU A 38 -10.43 13.69 -5.24
CA LEU A 38 -10.39 15.06 -4.73
C LEU A 38 -11.44 15.32 -3.64
N ARG A 39 -12.67 14.79 -3.80
CA ARG A 39 -13.70 14.89 -2.76
C ARG A 39 -13.26 14.19 -1.49
N GLN A 40 -12.63 13.03 -1.60
CA GLN A 40 -12.16 12.28 -0.45
C GLN A 40 -11.03 13.01 0.28
N VAL A 41 -10.11 13.64 -0.46
CA VAL A 41 -9.06 14.49 0.13
C VAL A 41 -9.65 15.64 0.93
N VAL A 42 -10.66 16.32 0.38
CA VAL A 42 -11.35 17.43 1.06
C VAL A 42 -12.10 16.92 2.31
N MET A 43 -12.81 15.80 2.20
CA MET A 43 -13.61 15.25 3.29
C MET A 43 -12.75 14.77 4.46
N GLN A 44 -11.63 14.09 4.17
CA GLN A 44 -10.74 13.54 5.19
C GLN A 44 -9.69 14.54 5.68
N ARG A 45 -9.53 15.69 5.01
CA ARG A 45 -8.43 16.63 5.22
C ARG A 45 -7.06 15.93 5.19
N GLY A 46 -6.91 14.97 4.29
CA GLY A 46 -5.75 14.08 4.22
C GLY A 46 -5.75 13.25 2.94
N ILE A 47 -4.74 12.39 2.77
CA ILE A 47 -4.67 11.51 1.61
C ILE A 47 -5.51 10.25 1.88
N PRO A 48 -6.42 9.87 0.96
CA PRO A 48 -7.42 8.84 1.18
C PRO A 48 -6.95 7.41 0.93
N PHE A 49 -5.67 7.16 1.17
CA PHE A 49 -5.07 5.84 1.14
C PHE A 49 -3.95 5.79 2.15
N GLU A 50 -3.66 4.59 2.66
CA GLU A 50 -2.60 4.40 3.63
C GLU A 50 -1.24 4.61 2.96
N MET A 51 -0.48 5.62 3.42
CA MET A 51 0.91 5.82 3.01
C MET A 51 1.81 4.85 3.78
N LYS A 52 1.90 3.61 3.30
CA LYS A 52 2.81 2.59 3.84
C LYS A 52 4.04 2.51 2.93
N LEU A 53 5.22 2.64 3.54
CA LEU A 53 6.44 2.16 2.90
C LEU A 53 6.31 0.63 2.73
N PRO A 54 6.76 0.05 1.61
CA PRO A 54 6.81 -1.41 1.46
C PRO A 54 7.56 -1.96 2.68
N LYS A 55 6.97 -2.96 3.34
CA LYS A 55 7.44 -3.47 4.64
C LYS A 55 8.90 -3.93 4.54
N SER A 56 9.83 -3.03 4.84
CA SER A 56 11.26 -3.30 5.02
C SER A 56 11.67 -3.08 6.48
N HIS A 57 10.76 -3.37 7.41
CA HIS A 57 11.10 -3.42 8.83
C HIS A 57 10.98 -4.86 9.32
N PRO A 58 12.02 -5.43 9.96
CA PRO A 58 11.89 -6.68 10.68
C PRO A 58 10.81 -6.50 11.74
N LEU A 59 9.91 -7.46 11.81
CA LEU A 59 8.73 -7.47 12.68
C LEU A 59 9.12 -7.06 14.09
N ALA A 60 8.61 -5.92 14.56
CA ALA A 60 8.82 -5.49 15.93
C ALA A 60 8.12 -6.48 16.87
N VAL A 61 8.91 -7.12 17.74
CA VAL A 61 8.51 -8.14 18.72
C VAL A 61 7.33 -7.70 19.60
N SER A 62 7.13 -6.38 19.77
CA SER A 62 6.05 -5.79 20.56
C SER A 62 4.64 -5.91 19.95
N SER A 63 4.51 -6.43 18.72
CA SER A 63 3.21 -6.57 18.03
C SER A 63 2.69 -8.01 17.91
N LEU A 64 3.43 -9.01 18.42
CA LEU A 64 3.04 -10.42 18.32
C LEU A 64 2.29 -10.87 19.59
N SER A 65 1.25 -11.68 19.41
CA SER A 65 0.68 -12.46 20.52
C SER A 65 1.68 -13.55 20.96
N GLU A 66 1.59 -14.02 22.22
CA GLU A 66 2.49 -15.06 22.75
C GLU A 66 2.59 -16.30 21.83
N ALA A 67 1.47 -16.70 21.22
CA ALA A 67 1.43 -17.81 20.29
C ALA A 67 2.22 -17.55 19.00
N GLN A 68 2.15 -16.33 18.45
CA GLN A 68 2.88 -15.96 17.25
C GLN A 68 4.37 -15.74 17.55
N PHE A 69 4.70 -15.25 18.74
CA PHE A 69 6.08 -15.15 19.21
C PHE A 69 6.73 -16.54 19.34
N ASN A 70 6.07 -17.48 20.00
CA ASN A 70 6.61 -18.85 20.16
C ASN A 70 6.83 -19.55 18.81
N ALA A 71 5.90 -19.41 17.87
CA ALA A 71 6.05 -19.97 16.53
C ALA A 71 7.25 -19.39 15.77
N GLU A 72 7.55 -18.10 15.95
CA GLU A 72 8.69 -17.45 15.30
C GLU A 72 10.03 -17.80 15.98
N ILE A 73 10.03 -18.03 17.30
CA ILE A 73 11.18 -18.55 18.04
C ILE A 73 11.51 -19.99 17.63
N GLU A 74 10.51 -20.85 17.48
CA GLU A 74 10.71 -22.21 16.98
C GLU A 74 11.33 -22.21 15.58
N LYS A 75 10.82 -21.36 14.67
CA LYS A 75 11.43 -21.17 13.34
C LYS A 75 12.88 -20.70 13.46
N GLY A 76 13.17 -19.73 14.32
CA GLY A 76 14.53 -19.26 14.57
C GLY A 76 15.46 -20.37 15.07
N LEU A 77 14.97 -21.27 15.94
CA LEU A 77 15.70 -22.45 16.41
C LEU A 77 16.01 -23.42 15.26
N THR A 78 15.06 -23.62 14.34
CA THR A 78 15.27 -24.47 13.16
C THR A 78 16.23 -23.85 12.15
N ASP A 79 16.23 -22.53 12.00
CA ASP A 79 17.17 -21.81 11.13
C ASP A 79 18.60 -21.84 11.67
N LEU A 80 18.76 -21.78 13.01
CA LEU A 80 20.04 -22.03 13.69
C LEU A 80 20.54 -23.46 13.49
N ALA A 81 19.67 -24.46 13.67
CA ALA A 81 20.02 -25.88 13.47
C ALA A 81 20.39 -26.18 12.01
N SER A 82 19.77 -25.48 11.05
CA SER A 82 20.06 -25.62 9.62
C SER A 82 21.18 -24.71 9.12
N GLY A 83 21.82 -23.94 10.01
CA GLY A 83 23.01 -23.13 9.68
C GLY A 83 22.73 -21.88 8.84
N LYS A 84 21.46 -21.45 8.72
CA LYS A 84 21.07 -20.20 8.05
C LYS A 84 21.27 -19.01 8.99
N VAL A 85 22.53 -18.67 9.26
CA VAL A 85 22.89 -17.51 10.09
C VAL A 85 23.47 -16.38 9.25
N VAL A 86 23.00 -15.17 9.51
CA VAL A 86 23.58 -13.96 8.93
C VAL A 86 24.78 -13.56 9.78
N LYS A 87 25.98 -13.53 9.20
CA LYS A 87 27.17 -13.00 9.88
C LYS A 87 27.01 -11.50 10.07
N VAL A 88 27.03 -11.07 11.33
CA VAL A 88 27.09 -9.64 11.69
C VAL A 88 28.47 -9.12 11.30
N LYS A 89 28.51 -8.01 10.56
CA LYS A 89 29.73 -7.29 10.19
C LYS A 89 29.97 -6.15 11.16
#